data_AF-A0A657AY46-F1
#
_entry.id   AF-A0A657AY46-F1
#
_cell.length_a   1.000
_cell.length_b   1.000
_cell.length_c   1.000
_cell.angle_alpha   90.00
_cell.angle_beta   90.00
_cell.angle_gamma   90.00
#
_symmetry.space_group_name_H-M   'P 1'
#
loop_
_entity.id
_entity.type
_entity.pdbx_description
1 polymer ?
#
loop_
_entity_poly.entity_id
_entity_poly.type
_entity_poly.pdbx_seq_one_letter_code
_entity_poly.pdbx_strand_id
1 'polypeptide(L)'
;MMKALGITAMIFAIIAILVPIAGPYLTLVCALLAAFAAGPGLTFGIVAILLNLLNVIFLSPSLWLTAGMVSADQSNNSDAVLAGIGVIFVGAQVVALIILSIVHMLWKKSV
;
A
#
# COMPACT_ATOMS: atom_id res chain seq x y z
N MET A 1 0.42 -21.97 2.67
CA MET A 1 0.93 -20.89 1.80
C MET A 1 0.47 -19.49 2.21
N MET A 2 -0.80 -19.28 2.59
CA MET A 2 -1.32 -17.93 2.96
C MET A 2 -0.55 -17.20 4.08
N LYS A 3 0.02 -17.93 5.06
CA LYS A 3 0.91 -17.36 6.08
C LYS A 3 2.17 -16.71 5.49
N ALA A 4 2.81 -17.37 4.52
CA ALA A 4 4.01 -16.87 3.89
C ALA A 4 3.73 -15.57 3.13
N LEU A 5 2.58 -15.48 2.47
CA LEU A 5 2.12 -14.30 1.72
C LEU A 5 1.92 -13.07 2.62
N GLY A 6 1.35 -13.27 3.81
CA GLY A 6 1.23 -12.18 4.80
C GLY A 6 2.58 -11.75 5.38
N ILE A 7 3.46 -12.71 5.67
CA ILE A 7 4.81 -12.41 6.21
C ILE A 7 5.66 -11.67 5.17
N THR A 8 5.64 -12.10 3.91
CA THR A 8 6.38 -11.42 2.83
C THR A 8 5.85 -10.02 2.57
N ALA A 9 4.52 -9.84 2.59
CA ALA A 9 3.93 -8.50 2.54
C ALA A 9 4.44 -7.61 3.67
N MET A 10 4.44 -8.11 4.91
CA MET A 10 4.93 -7.34 6.06
C MET A 10 6.40 -6.94 5.93
N ILE A 11 7.26 -7.86 5.45
CA ILE A 11 8.68 -7.56 5.23
C ILE A 11 8.84 -6.47 4.16
N PHE A 12 8.10 -6.55 3.06
CA PHE A 12 8.13 -5.52 2.02
C PHE A 12 7.59 -4.17 2.50
N ALA A 13 6.58 -4.15 3.37
CA ALA A 13 6.09 -2.91 3.99
C ALA A 13 7.18 -2.24 4.85
N ILE A 14 7.94 -3.02 5.62
CA ILE A 14 9.06 -2.50 6.43
C ILE A 14 10.16 -1.94 5.53
N ILE A 15 10.53 -2.65 4.46
CA ILE A 15 11.55 -2.19 3.51
C ILE A 15 11.08 -0.93 2.78
N ALA A 16 9.79 -0.84 2.44
CA ALA A 16 9.21 0.32 1.78
C ALA A 16 9.28 1.60 2.62
N ILE A 17 9.30 1.49 3.95
CA ILE A 17 9.51 2.63 4.86
C ILE A 17 10.97 3.09 4.83
N LEU A 18 11.92 2.16 4.70
CA LEU A 18 13.36 2.45 4.71
C LEU A 18 13.90 2.99 3.38
N VAL A 19 13.20 2.72 2.27
CA VAL A 19 13.62 3.14 0.93
C VAL A 19 12.62 4.14 0.36
N PRO A 20 12.71 5.44 0.67
CA PRO A 20 11.70 6.43 0.30
C PRO A 20 11.53 6.60 -1.22
N ILE A 21 12.58 6.43 -2.02
CA ILE A 21 12.50 6.65 -3.49
C ILE A 21 11.71 5.51 -4.19
N ALA A 22 11.94 4.26 -3.81
CA ALA A 22 11.25 3.09 -4.39
C ALA A 22 10.05 2.62 -3.54
N GLY A 23 9.94 3.13 -2.31
CA GLY A 23 8.98 2.75 -1.29
C GLY A 23 7.54 2.84 -1.74
N PRO A 24 7.09 3.94 -2.38
CA PRO A 24 5.72 4.06 -2.87
C PRO A 24 5.34 2.94 -3.85
N TYR A 25 6.19 2.63 -4.82
CA TYR A 25 5.95 1.53 -5.76
C TYR A 25 5.94 0.16 -5.06
N LEU A 26 6.81 0.00 -4.06
CA LEU A 26 6.85 -1.22 -3.25
C LEU A 26 5.60 -1.38 -2.38
N THR A 27 4.97 -0.27 -1.94
CA THR A 27 3.70 -0.30 -1.20
C THR A 27 2.55 -0.85 -2.05
N LEU A 28 2.57 -0.69 -3.37
CA LEU A 28 1.55 -1.24 -4.28
C LEU A 28 1.68 -2.76 -4.40
N VAL A 29 2.91 -3.25 -4.60
CA VAL A 29 3.19 -4.69 -4.63
C VAL A 29 2.84 -5.32 -3.29
N CYS A 30 3.20 -4.66 -2.19
CA CYS A 30 2.84 -5.09 -0.85
C CYS A 30 1.32 -5.11 -0.62
N ALA A 31 0.57 -4.12 -1.09
CA ALA A 31 -0.88 -4.08 -0.97
C ALA A 31 -1.52 -5.27 -1.69
N LEU A 32 -1.01 -5.61 -2.90
CA LEU A 32 -1.47 -6.78 -3.65
C LEU A 32 -1.18 -8.08 -2.90
N LEU A 33 0.04 -8.25 -2.36
CA LEU A 33 0.38 -9.45 -1.57
C LEU A 33 -0.46 -9.54 -0.29
N ALA A 34 -0.64 -8.43 0.41
CA ALA A 34 -1.44 -8.39 1.62
C ALA A 34 -2.90 -8.75 1.34
N ALA A 35 -3.47 -8.31 0.22
CA ALA A 35 -4.85 -8.58 -0.19
C ALA A 35 -5.20 -10.08 -0.26
N PHE A 36 -4.22 -10.95 -0.53
CA PHE A 36 -4.41 -12.40 -0.61
C PHE A 36 -3.95 -13.17 0.64
N ALA A 37 -3.52 -12.47 1.69
CA ALA A 37 -3.00 -13.08 2.92
C ALA A 37 -4.09 -13.59 3.88
N ALA A 38 -5.19 -14.18 3.39
CA ALA A 38 -6.31 -14.59 4.23
C ALA A 38 -6.02 -15.76 5.20
N GLY A 39 -6.97 -16.04 6.10
CA GLY A 39 -6.90 -17.13 7.07
C GLY A 39 -5.73 -16.94 8.05
N PRO A 40 -4.78 -17.89 8.16
CA PRO A 40 -3.71 -17.83 9.15
C PRO A 40 -2.64 -16.74 8.87
N GLY A 41 -2.68 -16.10 7.68
CA GLY A 41 -1.84 -14.95 7.31
C GLY A 41 -2.49 -13.58 7.54
N LEU A 42 -3.76 -13.55 7.97
CA LEU A 42 -4.61 -12.34 7.94
C LEU A 42 -4.00 -11.20 8.76
N THR A 43 -3.56 -11.50 9.97
CA THR A 43 -2.95 -10.51 10.87
C THR A 43 -1.72 -9.87 10.23
N PHE A 44 -0.87 -10.65 9.56
CA PHE A 44 0.31 -10.13 8.89
C PHE A 44 -0.05 -9.26 7.69
N GLY A 45 -1.07 -9.65 6.92
CA GLY A 45 -1.60 -8.82 5.82
C GLY A 45 -2.17 -7.49 6.30
N ILE A 46 -2.96 -7.49 7.38
CA ILE A 46 -3.52 -6.26 7.98
C ILE A 46 -2.39 -5.35 8.49
N VAL A 47 -1.41 -5.90 9.21
CA VAL A 47 -0.26 -5.14 9.71
C VAL A 47 0.56 -4.55 8.56
N ALA A 48 0.77 -5.30 7.47
CA ALA A 48 1.45 -4.79 6.28
C ALA A 48 0.72 -3.61 5.63
N ILE A 49 -0.61 -3.70 5.49
CA ILE A 49 -1.44 -2.61 4.96
C ILE A 49 -1.37 -1.39 5.87
N LEU A 50 -1.45 -1.56 7.19
CA LEU A 50 -1.36 -0.46 8.15
C LEU A 50 0.02 0.21 8.11
N LEU A 51 1.11 -0.56 8.05
CA LEU A 51 2.47 -0.03 7.90
C LEU A 51 2.62 0.76 6.61
N ASN A 52 2.10 0.26 5.48
CA ASN A 52 2.08 1.01 4.24
C ASN A 52 1.23 2.28 4.34
N LEU A 53 0.09 2.23 5.03
CA LEU A 53 -0.77 3.39 5.19
C LEU A 53 -0.07 4.49 6.01
N LEU A 54 0.61 4.12 7.09
CA LEU A 54 1.46 5.06 7.84
C LEU A 54 2.58 5.62 6.96
N ASN A 55 3.24 4.78 6.16
CA ASN A 55 4.28 5.21 5.24
C ASN A 55 3.74 6.24 4.22
N VAL A 56 2.56 5.97 3.66
CA VAL A 56 1.92 6.82 2.65
C VAL A 56 1.42 8.13 3.27
N ILE A 57 0.85 8.11 4.47
CA ILE A 57 0.30 9.30 5.11
C ILE A 57 1.40 10.20 5.73
N PHE A 58 2.43 9.61 6.35
CA PHE A 58 3.45 10.38 7.09
C PHE A 58 4.75 10.58 6.32
N LEU A 59 5.23 9.60 5.55
CA LEU A 59 6.49 9.68 4.81
C LEU A 59 6.31 10.08 3.35
N SER A 60 5.15 9.84 2.74
CA SER A 60 4.95 10.18 1.33
C SER A 60 4.55 11.63 1.02
N PRO A 61 4.09 12.49 1.95
CA PRO A 61 3.91 13.92 1.64
C PRO A 61 5.21 14.58 1.16
N SER A 62 6.36 14.23 1.75
CA SER A 62 7.68 14.72 1.33
C SER A 62 8.11 14.17 -0.03
N LEU A 63 7.72 12.94 -0.37
CA LEU A 63 7.95 12.35 -1.70
C LEU A 63 7.02 12.92 -2.77
N TRP A 64 5.75 13.18 -2.43
CA TRP A 64 4.79 13.81 -3.33
C TRP A 64 5.17 15.25 -3.61
N LEU A 65 5.63 16.01 -2.63
CA LEU A 65 6.22 17.34 -2.84
C LEU A 65 7.36 17.27 -3.85
N THR A 66 8.27 16.31 -3.71
CA THR A 66 9.40 16.12 -4.63
C THR A 66 8.94 15.70 -6.04
N ALA A 67 8.02 14.74 -6.16
CA ALA A 67 7.50 14.28 -7.46
C ALA A 67 6.57 15.30 -8.14
N GLY A 68 5.82 16.06 -7.34
CA GLY A 68 4.93 17.12 -7.78
C GLY A 68 5.68 18.35 -8.26
N MET A 69 6.80 18.71 -7.63
CA MET A 69 7.70 19.76 -8.14
C MET A 69 8.25 19.41 -9.53
N VAL A 70 8.63 18.16 -9.76
CA VAL A 70 9.10 17.69 -11.08
C VAL A 70 7.98 17.67 -12.12
N SER A 71 6.74 17.38 -11.69
CA SER A 71 5.57 17.30 -12.58
C SER A 71 4.90 18.66 -12.83
N ALA A 72 5.09 19.62 -11.91
CA ALA A 72 4.60 21.00 -11.99
C ALA A 72 5.29 21.79 -13.12
N ASP A 73 6.56 21.48 -13.42
CA ASP A 73 7.27 22.07 -14.56
C ASP A 73 6.64 21.71 -15.92
N GLN A 74 5.78 20.68 -15.98
CA GLN A 74 5.12 20.22 -17.21
C GLN A 74 3.60 20.49 -17.25
N SER A 75 2.97 20.86 -16.14
CA SER A 75 1.52 21.04 -16.06
C SER A 75 1.18 22.24 -15.17
N ASN A 76 0.43 23.21 -15.69
CA ASN A 76 -0.08 24.39 -14.96
C ASN A 76 -1.06 24.05 -13.81
N ASN A 77 -1.16 22.79 -13.39
CA ASN A 77 -2.09 22.28 -12.37
C ASN A 77 -1.37 21.42 -11.32
N SER A 78 -0.35 21.98 -10.67
CA SER A 78 0.49 21.31 -9.67
C SER A 78 -0.31 20.69 -8.52
N ASP A 79 -1.38 21.34 -8.08
CA ASP A 79 -2.25 20.84 -6.99
C ASP A 79 -3.03 19.58 -7.38
N ALA A 80 -3.50 19.49 -8.63
CA ALA A 80 -4.25 18.33 -9.10
C ALA A 80 -3.37 17.08 -9.23
N VAL A 81 -2.11 17.26 -9.61
CA VAL A 81 -1.13 16.16 -9.73
C VAL A 81 -0.74 15.62 -8.35
N LEU A 82 -0.50 16.52 -7.38
CA LEU A 82 -0.19 16.13 -6.00
C LEU A 82 -1.33 15.33 -5.35
N ALA A 83 -2.57 15.83 -5.52
CA ALA A 83 -3.76 15.17 -5.01
C ALA A 83 -3.99 13.81 -5.70
N GLY A 84 -3.78 13.71 -7.02
CA GLY A 84 -3.96 12.48 -7.78
C GLY A 84 -3.03 11.35 -7.33
N ILE A 85 -1.75 11.66 -7.07
CA ILE A 85 -0.77 10.68 -6.60
C ILE A 85 -1.14 10.14 -5.22
N GLY A 86 -1.50 11.01 -4.28
CA GLY A 86 -1.89 10.58 -2.93
C GLY A 86 -3.13 9.71 -2.91
N VAL A 87 -4.13 10.05 -3.72
CA VAL A 87 -5.36 9.27 -3.86
C VAL A 87 -5.08 7.87 -4.41
N ILE A 88 -4.16 7.72 -5.36
CA ILE A 88 -3.83 6.40 -5.93
C ILE A 88 -3.17 5.49 -4.87
N PHE A 89 -2.20 6.00 -4.12
CA PHE A 89 -1.49 5.18 -3.13
C PHE A 89 -2.35 4.83 -1.92
N VAL A 90 -3.10 5.80 -1.38
CA VAL A 90 -4.06 5.53 -0.29
C VAL A 90 -5.19 4.63 -0.79
N GLY A 91 -5.72 4.91 -1.98
CA GLY A 91 -6.77 4.13 -2.62
C GLY A 91 -6.37 2.67 -2.84
N ALA A 92 -5.13 2.40 -3.25
CA ALA A 92 -4.62 1.04 -3.39
C ALA A 92 -4.62 0.26 -2.07
N GLN A 93 -4.29 0.90 -0.93
CA GLN A 93 -4.36 0.27 0.38
C GLN A 93 -5.81 -0.01 0.81
N VAL A 94 -6.74 0.91 0.53
CA VAL A 94 -8.17 0.71 0.79
C VAL A 94 -8.71 -0.46 -0.04
N VAL A 95 -8.37 -0.52 -1.33
CA VAL A 95 -8.76 -1.62 -2.23
C VAL A 95 -8.19 -2.95 -1.73
N ALA A 96 -6.92 -2.98 -1.32
CA ALA A 96 -6.30 -4.19 -0.76
C ALA A 96 -7.01 -4.67 0.51
N LEU A 97 -7.46 -3.76 1.38
CA LEU A 97 -8.22 -4.08 2.59
C LEU A 97 -9.59 -4.68 2.27
N ILE A 98 -10.27 -4.14 1.25
CA ILE A 98 -11.56 -4.67 0.76
C ILE A 98 -11.36 -6.08 0.20
N ILE A 99 -10.35 -6.27 -0.66
CA ILE A 99 -10.04 -7.58 -1.24
C ILE A 99 -9.69 -8.59 -0.13
N LEU A 100 -8.84 -8.22 0.83
CA LEU A 100 -8.52 -9.06 1.98
C LEU A 100 -9.78 -9.48 2.74
N SER A 101 -10.71 -8.55 2.96
CA SER A 101 -11.98 -8.82 3.64
C SER A 101 -12.85 -9.81 2.87
N ILE A 102 -12.97 -9.64 1.54
CA ILE A 102 -13.70 -10.56 0.67
C ILE A 102 -13.06 -11.94 0.67
N VAL A 103 -11.74 -12.03 0.47
CA VAL A 103 -11.00 -13.30 0.46
C VAL A 103 -11.12 -13.99 1.82
N HIS A 104 -11.10 -13.25 2.92
CA HIS A 104 -11.32 -13.80 4.25
C HIS A 104 -12.74 -14.36 4.44
N MET A 105 -13.78 -13.64 3.99
CA MET A 105 -15.17 -14.13 4.03
C MET A 105 -15.34 -15.41 3.20
N LEU A 106 -14.74 -15.46 2.00
CA LEU A 106 -14.75 -16.66 1.15
C LEU A 106 -14.03 -17.83 1.81
N TRP A 107 -12.88 -17.58 2.44
CA TRP A 107 -12.15 -18.61 3.18
C TRP A 107 -12.99 -19.16 4.34
N LYS A 108 -13.64 -18.29 5.11
CA LYS A 108 -14.51 -18.70 6.24
C LYS A 108 -15.73 -19.52 5.79
N LYS A 109 -16.22 -19.31 4.57
CA LYS A 109 -17.34 -20.09 4.01
C LYS A 109 -16.91 -21.48 3.52
N SER A 110 -15.62 -21.65 3.22
CA SER A 110 -15.04 -22.89 2.69
C SER A 110 -14.54 -23.86 3.77
N VAL A 111 -14.45 -23.41 5.03
CA VAL A 111 -14.01 -24.18 6.20
C VAL A 111 -15.21 -24.44 7.09
#